data_AF-A0A924YSM7-F1
#
_entry.id   AF-A0A924YSM7-F1
#
_cell.length_a   1.000
_cell.length_b   1.000
_cell.length_c   1.000
_cell.angle_alpha   90.00
_cell.angle_beta   90.00
_cell.angle_gamma   90.00
#
_symmetry.space_group_name_H-M   'P 1'
#
loop_
_entity.id
_entity.type
_entity.pdbx_description
1 polymer ?
#
loop_
_entity_poly.entity_id
_entity_poly.type
_entity_poly.pdbx_seq_one_letter_code
_entity_poly.pdbx_strand_id
1 'polypeptide(L)'
;YFGLNLDAVWAARDADSSSQLRDALERCIGKLSDKAKRIIRLRYGEGLNGEQVAAAMAIRVRSVYQALSRIHVALADCIRQQMSVKD
;
A
#
# COMPACT_ATOMS: atom_id res chain seq x y z
N TYR A 1 4.09 -39.97 15.25
CA TYR A 1 4.95 -39.27 14.29
C TYR A 1 4.06 -38.49 13.34
N PHE A 2 3.72 -37.28 13.76
CA PHE A 2 2.77 -36.40 13.08
C PHE A 2 3.56 -35.57 12.06
N GLY A 3 3.48 -35.98 10.79
CA GLY A 3 4.16 -35.31 9.69
C GLY A 3 3.49 -33.99 9.36
N LEU A 4 3.91 -32.93 10.04
CA LEU A 4 3.65 -31.56 9.59
C LEU A 4 4.48 -31.34 8.32
N ASN A 5 3.80 -31.23 7.19
CA ASN A 5 4.45 -30.81 5.94
C ASN A 5 4.85 -29.33 6.09
N LEU A 6 6.16 -29.07 6.10
CA LEU A 6 6.75 -27.75 6.29
C LEU A 6 6.23 -26.75 5.23
N ASP A 7 6.00 -27.22 3.99
CA ASP A 7 5.46 -26.40 2.91
C ASP A 7 4.03 -25.94 3.20
N ALA A 8 3.21 -26.81 3.78
CA ALA A 8 1.83 -26.48 4.15
C ALA A 8 1.78 -25.45 5.30
N VAL A 9 2.73 -25.53 6.24
CA VAL A 9 2.85 -24.59 7.35
C VAL A 9 3.31 -23.21 6.86
N TRP A 10 4.29 -23.16 5.94
CA TRP A 10 4.75 -21.89 5.35
C TRP A 10 3.69 -21.25 4.47
N ALA A 11 3.01 -22.01 3.61
CA ALA A 11 1.93 -21.50 2.78
C ALA A 11 0.78 -20.90 3.61
N ALA A 12 0.41 -21.53 4.73
CA ALA A 12 -0.63 -21.02 5.62
C ALA A 12 -0.20 -19.72 6.33
N ARG A 13 1.05 -19.66 6.81
CA ARG A 13 1.60 -18.47 7.48
C ARG A 13 1.75 -17.29 6.53
N ASP A 14 2.23 -17.53 5.31
CA ASP A 14 2.38 -16.50 4.30
C ASP A 14 1.02 -15.97 3.81
N ALA A 15 0.02 -16.86 3.70
CA ALA A 15 -1.33 -16.46 3.35
C ALA A 15 -1.96 -15.56 4.43
N ASP A 16 -1.81 -15.90 5.71
CA ASP A 16 -2.31 -15.09 6.83
C ASP A 16 -1.55 -13.77 6.98
N SER A 17 -0.22 -13.77 6.87
CA SER A 17 0.58 -12.53 6.86
C SER A 17 0.20 -11.61 5.69
N SER A 18 -0.03 -12.20 4.50
CA SER A 18 -0.42 -11.46 3.30
C SER A 18 -1.83 -10.87 3.40
N SER A 19 -2.78 -11.58 4.01
CA SER A 19 -4.13 -11.05 4.23
C SER A 19 -4.10 -9.90 5.24
N GLN A 20 -3.38 -10.04 6.34
CA GLN A 20 -3.23 -8.98 7.34
C GLN A 20 -2.57 -7.72 6.79
N LEU A 21 -1.55 -7.88 5.95
CA LEU A 21 -0.89 -6.76 5.27
C LEU A 21 -1.83 -6.07 4.28
N ARG A 22 -2.62 -6.83 3.49
CA ARG A 22 -3.62 -6.28 2.57
C ARG A 22 -4.68 -5.48 3.32
N ASP A 23 -5.24 -6.06 4.37
CA ASP A 23 -6.25 -5.40 5.20
C ASP A 23 -5.71 -4.11 5.83
N ALA A 24 -4.45 -4.14 6.31
CA ALA A 24 -3.79 -2.96 6.86
C ALA A 24 -3.60 -1.89 5.78
N LEU A 25 -3.14 -2.27 4.59
CA LEU A 25 -2.95 -1.37 3.46
C LEU A 25 -4.28 -0.73 3.03
N GLU A 26 -5.36 -1.50 2.91
CA GLU A 26 -6.69 -0.97 2.55
C GLU A 26 -7.17 0.07 3.56
N ARG A 27 -7.06 -0.23 4.86
CA ARG A 27 -7.38 0.74 5.93
C ARG A 27 -6.52 2.00 5.83
N CYS A 28 -5.22 1.85 5.56
CA CYS A 28 -4.29 2.97 5.45
C CYS A 28 -4.52 3.84 4.21
N ILE A 29 -4.85 3.23 3.07
CA ILE A 29 -5.30 3.97 1.88
C ILE A 29 -6.59 4.73 2.19
N GLY A 30 -7.51 4.13 2.97
CA GLY A 30 -8.74 4.77 3.44
C GLY A 30 -8.52 6.07 4.21
N LYS A 31 -7.41 6.18 4.96
CA LYS A 31 -7.02 7.36 5.75
C LYS A 31 -6.36 8.48 4.92
N LEU A 32 -5.96 8.21 3.68
CA LEU A 32 -5.36 9.23 2.82
C LEU A 32 -6.40 10.28 2.39
N SER A 33 -5.93 11.49 2.09
CA SER A 33 -6.77 12.52 1.46
C SER A 33 -7.22 12.08 0.05
N ASP A 34 -8.33 12.64 -0.44
CA ASP A 34 -8.86 12.29 -1.77
C ASP A 34 -7.86 12.55 -2.89
N LYS A 35 -7.08 13.63 -2.77
CA LYS A 35 -6.00 13.94 -3.70
C LYS A 35 -4.93 12.85 -3.70
N ALA A 36 -4.52 12.37 -2.53
CA ALA A 36 -3.53 11.31 -2.41
C ALA A 36 -4.05 9.96 -2.93
N LYS A 37 -5.30 9.59 -2.59
CA LYS A 37 -5.97 8.41 -3.15
C LYS A 37 -6.01 8.44 -4.67
N ARG A 38 -6.33 9.59 -5.26
CA ARG A 38 -6.37 9.73 -6.71
C ARG A 38 -5.00 9.59 -7.37
N ILE A 39 -3.95 10.15 -6.77
CA ILE A 39 -2.56 9.98 -7.25
C ILE A 39 -2.14 8.50 -7.23
N ILE A 40 -2.45 7.77 -6.15
CA ILE A 40 -2.17 6.33 -6.04
C ILE A 40 -2.95 5.53 -7.08
N ARG A 41 -4.25 5.81 -7.25
CA ARG A 41 -5.09 5.13 -8.24
C ARG A 41 -4.54 5.30 -9.66
N LEU A 42 -4.19 6.51 -10.05
CA LEU A 42 -3.60 6.78 -11.37
C LEU A 42 -2.24 6.06 -11.53
N ARG A 43 -1.37 6.12 -10.51
CA ARG A 43 -0.02 5.55 -10.58
C ARG A 43 0.00 4.02 -10.59
N TYR A 44 -0.79 3.39 -9.71
CA TYR A 44 -0.72 1.95 -9.40
C TYR A 44 -1.94 1.18 -9.86
N GLY A 45 -3.13 1.78 -9.87
CA GLY A 45 -4.34 1.16 -10.39
C GLY A 45 -4.41 1.21 -11.91
N GLU A 46 -4.03 2.35 -12.50
CA GLU A 46 -4.05 2.56 -13.96
C GLU A 46 -2.66 2.44 -14.61
N GLY A 47 -1.59 2.32 -13.81
CA GLY A 47 -0.23 2.09 -14.30
C GLY A 47 0.44 3.32 -14.92
N LEU A 48 -0.12 4.52 -14.76
CA LEU A 48 0.42 5.75 -15.36
C LEU A 48 1.79 6.12 -14.78
N ASN A 49 2.66 6.72 -15.59
CA ASN A 49 3.93 7.27 -15.13
C ASN A 49 3.74 8.67 -14.47
N GLY A 50 4.81 9.21 -13.87
CA GLY A 50 4.74 10.48 -13.13
C GLY A 50 4.28 11.68 -13.97
N GLU A 51 4.63 11.72 -15.26
CA GLU A 51 4.21 12.78 -16.18
C GLU A 51 2.74 12.67 -16.55
N GLN A 52 2.28 11.46 -16.85
CA GLN A 52 0.88 11.16 -17.15
C GLN A 52 -0.03 11.47 -15.95
N VAL A 53 0.40 11.11 -14.74
CA VAL A 53 -0.31 11.49 -13.50
C VAL A 53 -0.36 13.00 -13.36
N ALA A 54 0.74 13.71 -13.64
CA ALA A 54 0.79 15.17 -13.54
C ALA A 54 -0.19 15.84 -14.51
N ALA A 55 -0.24 15.37 -15.75
CA ALA A 55 -1.18 15.82 -16.77
C ALA A 55 -2.64 15.55 -16.35
N ALA A 56 -2.95 14.31 -15.91
CA ALA A 56 -4.30 13.93 -15.47
C ALA A 56 -4.78 14.71 -14.22
N MET A 57 -3.85 15.16 -13.38
CA MET A 57 -4.11 15.96 -12.18
C MET A 57 -3.99 17.47 -12.39
N ALA A 58 -3.59 17.93 -13.58
CA ALA A 58 -3.27 19.32 -13.89
C ALA A 58 -2.30 19.97 -12.87
N ILE A 59 -1.26 19.24 -12.45
CA ILE A 59 -0.20 19.72 -11.56
C ILE A 59 1.18 19.51 -12.15
N ARG A 60 2.22 20.06 -11.52
CA ARG A 60 3.61 19.86 -11.95
C ARG A 60 4.07 18.43 -11.62
N VAL A 61 4.89 17.85 -12.49
CA VAL A 61 5.51 16.53 -12.30
C VAL A 61 6.29 16.44 -10.98
N ARG A 62 7.03 17.49 -10.62
CA ARG A 62 7.72 17.59 -9.32
C ARG A 62 6.74 17.44 -8.13
N SER A 63 5.55 18.02 -8.23
CA SER A 63 4.52 17.91 -7.20
C SER A 63 3.96 16.49 -7.09
N VAL A 64 3.89 15.74 -8.20
CA VAL A 64 3.51 14.32 -8.19
C VAL A 64 4.54 13.51 -7.42
N TYR A 65 5.84 13.64 -7.73
CA TYR A 65 6.88 12.89 -7.02
C TYR A 65 6.96 13.24 -5.53
N GLN A 66 6.79 14.51 -5.16
CA GLN A 66 6.70 14.92 -3.75
C GLN A 66 5.47 14.32 -3.06
N ALA A 67 4.31 14.31 -3.73
CA ALA A 67 3.11 13.69 -3.20
C ALA A 67 3.31 12.18 -3.01
N LEU A 68 3.83 11.47 -4.02
CA LEU A 68 4.11 10.03 -3.94
C LEU A 68 5.05 9.69 -2.78
N SER A 69 6.14 10.46 -2.62
CA SER A 69 7.06 10.29 -1.50
C SER A 69 6.35 10.41 -0.14
N ARG A 70 5.55 11.47 0.06
CA ARG A 70 4.78 11.67 1.30
C ARG A 70 3.74 10.57 1.51
N ILE A 71 3.08 10.11 0.44
CA ILE A 71 2.08 9.04 0.51
C ILE A 71 2.74 7.73 0.94
N HIS A 72 3.90 7.38 0.38
CA HIS A 72 4.61 6.16 0.76
C HIS A 72 5.05 6.18 2.22
N VAL A 73 5.55 7.32 2.71
CA VAL A 73 5.88 7.47 4.14
C VAL A 73 4.63 7.31 5.01
N ALA A 74 3.54 7.99 4.67
CA ALA A 74 2.29 7.91 5.43
C ALA A 74 1.69 6.48 5.44
N LEU A 75 1.74 5.78 4.31
CA LEU A 75 1.31 4.39 4.22
C LEU A 75 2.21 3.47 5.05
N ALA A 76 3.53 3.62 4.96
CA ALA A 76 4.48 2.82 5.73
C ALA A 76 4.28 2.99 7.24
N ASP A 77 4.13 4.23 7.71
CA ASP A 77 3.91 4.52 9.12
C ASP A 77 2.55 4.01 9.60
N CYS A 78 1.50 4.17 8.79
CA CYS A 78 0.18 3.64 9.10
C CYS A 78 0.16 2.11 9.17
N ILE A 79 0.81 1.43 8.22
CA ILE A 79 0.88 -0.04 8.20
C ILE A 79 1.67 -0.53 9.41
N ARG A 80 2.81 0.09 9.73
CA ARG A 80 3.58 -0.23 10.95
C ARG A 80 2.71 -0.12 12.20
N GLN A 81 1.97 0.98 12.36
CA GLN A 81 1.04 1.13 13.49
C GLN A 81 -0.03 0.04 13.49
N GLN A 82 -0.61 -0.28 12.34
CA GLN A 82 -1.66 -1.29 12.24
C GLN A 82 -1.17 -2.71 12.54
N MET A 83 0.09 -3.02 12.21
CA MET A 83 0.71 -4.32 12.47
C MET A 83 1.29 -4.42 13.88
N SER A 84 1.73 -3.31 14.48
CA SER A 84 2.24 -3.29 15.86
C SER A 84 1.14 -3.32 16.92
N VAL A 85 -0.11 -2.99 16.57
CA VAL A 85 -1.26 -2.99 17.52
C VAL A 85 -1.93 -4.36 17.62
N LYS A 86 -1.44 -5.37 16.88
CA LYS A 86 -2.01 -6.72 16.88
C LYS A 86 -1.20 -7.65 17.81
N ASP A 87 -1.24 -7.36 19.10
CA ASP A 87 -0.87 -8.27 20.20
C ASP A 87 -2.13 -8.83 20.86
#